data_AF-K1M6H5-F1
#
_entry.id   AF-K1M6H5-F1
#
_cell.length_a   1.000
_cell.length_b   1.000
_cell.length_c   1.000
_cell.angle_alpha   90.00
_cell.angle_beta   90.00
_cell.angle_gamma   90.00
#
_symmetry.space_group_name_H-M   'P 1'
#
loop_
_entity.id
_entity.type
_entity.pdbx_description
1 polymer ?
#
loop_
_entity_poly.entity_id
_entity_poly.type
_entity_poly.pdbx_seq_one_letter_code
_entity_poly.pdbx_strand_id
1 'polypeptide(L)'
;MKVKLLWSHFLPDLDKKINEFIQGKKIIDIKFTEVVSDDYGKGDWSALVMYEEKRNRHFKQKEFNISDGEDPNEFIKVHDVVNAVTLKDENNELVTVVIYEDEENSR
;
A
#
# COMPACT_ATOMS: atom_id res chain seq x y z
N MET A 1 -0.86 9.45 -0.20
CA MET A 1 -1.25 9.98 1.12
C MET A 1 -2.76 10.15 1.20
N LYS A 2 -3.37 9.71 2.31
CA LYS A 2 -4.80 9.88 2.63
C LYS A 2 -4.94 10.44 4.05
N VAL A 3 -6.11 11.01 4.34
CA VAL A 3 -6.44 11.58 5.66
C VAL A 3 -7.79 11.02 6.11
N LYS A 4 -7.90 10.66 7.40
CA LYS A 4 -9.14 10.23 8.03
C LYS A 4 -9.38 11.02 9.32
N LEU A 5 -10.58 11.58 9.46
CA LEU A 5 -11.05 12.13 10.72
C LEU A 5 -11.86 11.07 11.47
N LEU A 6 -11.51 10.86 12.74
CA LEU A 6 -12.20 9.99 13.70
C LEU A 6 -12.63 10.85 14.89
N TRP A 7 -13.79 10.54 15.47
CA TRP A 7 -14.30 11.27 16.63
C TRP A 7 -15.11 10.36 17.57
N SER A 8 -15.16 10.74 18.84
CA SER A 8 -15.94 10.07 19.88
C SER A 8 -16.17 10.98 21.09
N HIS A 9 -17.32 10.81 21.76
CA HIS A 9 -17.63 11.47 23.04
C HIS A 9 -16.89 10.83 24.24
N PHE A 10 -16.17 9.74 24.01
CA PHE A 10 -15.46 8.99 25.04
C PHE A 10 -14.08 8.58 24.51
N LEU A 11 -13.03 8.94 25.25
CA LEU A 11 -11.65 8.75 24.82
C LEU A 11 -11.29 7.26 24.58
N PRO A 12 -11.67 6.31 25.45
CA PRO A 12 -11.45 4.88 25.19
C PRO A 12 -12.07 4.37 23.89
N ASP A 13 -13.24 4.90 23.51
CA ASP A 13 -13.90 4.53 22.26
C ASP A 13 -13.16 5.12 21.05
N LEU A 14 -12.62 6.34 21.19
CA LEU A 14 -11.77 6.92 20.16
C LEU A 14 -10.49 6.11 19.97
N ASP A 15 -9.83 5.73 21.05
CA ASP A 15 -8.62 4.90 21.02
C ASP A 15 -8.88 3.55 20.34
N LYS A 16 -10.01 2.91 20.66
CA LYS A 16 -10.41 1.67 19.98
C LYS A 16 -10.59 1.89 18.47
N LYS A 17 -11.33 2.94 18.07
CA LYS A 17 -11.54 3.27 16.65
C LYS A 17 -10.24 3.56 15.92
N ILE A 18 -9.29 4.25 16.56
CA ILE A 18 -7.98 4.54 15.97
C ILE A 18 -7.20 3.23 15.79
N ASN A 19 -7.12 2.41 16.83
CA ASN A 19 -6.39 1.14 16.78
C ASN A 19 -6.94 0.20 15.71
N GLU A 20 -8.27 0.07 15.60
CA GLU A 20 -8.91 -0.68 14.51
C GLU A 20 -8.60 -0.05 13.14
N PHE A 21 -8.65 1.28 13.05
CA PHE A 21 -8.40 1.97 11.80
C PHE A 21 -6.96 1.81 11.32
N ILE A 22 -5.95 1.95 12.18
CA ILE A 22 -4.54 1.94 11.78
C ILE A 22 -4.02 0.54 11.40
N GLN A 23 -4.79 -0.52 11.65
CA GLN A 23 -4.44 -1.86 11.20
C GLN A 23 -4.25 -1.91 9.68
N GLY A 24 -3.14 -2.52 9.25
CA GLY A 24 -2.79 -2.64 7.84
C GLY A 24 -2.43 -1.31 7.15
N LYS A 25 -2.22 -0.23 7.89
CA LYS A 25 -1.86 1.08 7.32
C LYS A 25 -0.45 1.48 7.70
N LYS A 26 0.21 2.23 6.83
CA LYS A 26 1.46 2.92 7.16
C LYS A 26 1.07 4.30 7.67
N ILE A 27 1.22 4.52 8.97
CA ILE A 27 0.84 5.77 9.61
C ILE A 27 1.93 6.80 9.40
N ILE A 28 1.53 7.99 8.96
CA ILE A 28 2.43 9.14 8.76
C ILE A 28 2.37 10.03 10.00
N ASP A 29 1.17 10.38 10.46
CA ASP A 29 0.95 11.24 11.62
C ASP A 29 -0.45 11.00 12.21
N ILE A 30 -0.60 11.28 13.50
CA ILE A 30 -1.89 11.29 14.20
C ILE A 30 -1.96 12.55 15.06
N LYS A 31 -2.88 13.45 14.72
CA LYS A 31 -3.16 14.66 15.51
C LYS A 31 -4.41 14.46 16.33
N PHE A 32 -4.25 14.45 17.65
CA PHE A 32 -5.36 14.43 18.60
C PHE A 32 -5.79 15.84 18.96
N THR A 33 -7.09 16.06 19.07
CA THR A 33 -7.66 17.34 19.48
C THR A 33 -8.93 17.09 20.28
N GLU A 34 -8.96 17.58 21.50
CA GLU A 34 -10.20 17.75 22.25
C GLU A 34 -11.02 18.82 21.53
N VAL A 35 -12.26 18.48 21.16
CA VAL A 35 -13.19 19.40 20.51
C VAL A 35 -13.67 20.36 21.59
N VAL A 36 -13.03 21.54 21.64
CA VAL A 36 -13.46 22.64 22.49
C VAL A 36 -14.35 23.54 21.64
N SER A 37 -15.66 23.34 21.70
CA SER A 37 -16.62 24.27 21.11
C SER A 37 -17.79 24.47 22.04
N ASP A 38 -18.30 25.70 22.11
CA ASP A 38 -19.38 26.09 23.02
C ASP A 38 -20.70 25.33 22.79
N ASP A 39 -20.87 24.71 21.60
CA ASP A 39 -22.03 23.89 21.22
C ASP A 39 -21.86 22.38 21.46
N TYR A 40 -20.66 21.90 21.80
CA TYR A 40 -20.38 20.49 22.07
C TYR A 40 -19.96 20.32 23.53
N GLY A 41 -20.52 19.32 24.20
CA GLY A 41 -20.19 19.06 25.60
C GLY A 41 -18.69 18.80 25.77
N LYS A 42 -18.09 19.31 26.85
CA LYS A 42 -16.75 18.88 27.29
C LYS A 42 -16.70 17.35 27.28
N GLY A 43 -15.75 16.77 26.55
CA GLY A 43 -15.62 15.32 26.40
C GLY A 43 -15.61 14.82 24.97
N ASP A 44 -15.80 15.68 23.97
CA ASP A 44 -15.71 15.28 22.56
C ASP A 44 -14.24 15.26 22.12
N TRP A 45 -13.79 14.11 21.66
CA TRP A 45 -12.43 13.88 21.20
C TRP A 45 -12.43 13.61 19.71
N SER A 46 -11.43 14.16 19.01
CA SER A 46 -11.18 13.89 17.61
C SER A 46 -9.73 13.53 17.35
N ALA A 47 -9.50 12.75 16.31
CA ALA A 47 -8.19 12.41 15.80
C ALA A 47 -8.16 12.52 14.28
N LEU A 48 -7.18 13.25 13.77
CA LEU A 48 -6.86 13.32 12.35
C LEU A 48 -5.68 12.39 12.08
N VAL A 49 -5.94 11.32 11.33
CA VAL A 49 -4.95 10.30 10.98
C VAL A 49 -4.50 10.50 9.54
N MET A 50 -3.21 10.76 9.34
CA MET A 50 -2.56 10.79 8.03
C MET A 50 -1.90 9.44 7.77
N TYR A 51 -2.20 8.82 6.63
CA TYR A 51 -1.75 7.47 6.36
C TYR A 51 -1.54 7.18 4.87
N GLU A 52 -0.82 6.09 4.62
CA GLU A 52 -0.77 5.41 3.34
C GLU A 52 -1.37 4.00 3.53
N GLU A 53 -2.12 3.52 2.55
CA GLU A 53 -2.46 2.09 2.54
C GLU A 53 -1.15 1.31 2.51
N LYS A 54 -0.98 0.29 3.36
CA LYS A 54 0.09 -0.67 3.09
C LYS A 54 -0.28 -1.33 1.77
N ARG A 55 0.45 -0.95 0.73
CA ARG A 55 0.50 -1.72 -0.49
C ARG A 55 1.18 -3.05 -0.10
N ASN A 56 0.39 -4.05 0.30
CA ASN A 56 0.82 -5.45 0.31
C ASN A 56 0.93 -5.90 -1.15
N ARG A 57 1.75 -5.20 -1.92
CA ARG A 57 2.07 -5.56 -3.29
C ARG A 57 3.19 -6.57 -3.18
N HIS A 58 2.83 -7.84 -3.27
CA HIS A 58 3.81 -8.89 -3.43
C HIS A 58 4.35 -8.75 -4.85
N PHE A 59 5.39 -7.93 -4.99
CA PHE A 59 6.09 -7.82 -6.25
C PHE A 59 6.88 -9.10 -6.46
N LYS A 60 6.61 -9.77 -7.58
CA LYS A 60 7.40 -10.89 -8.06
C LYS A 60 8.21 -10.43 -9.27
N GLN A 61 9.31 -11.14 -9.48
CA GLN A 61 10.19 -10.94 -10.62
C GLN A 61 10.19 -12.21 -11.46
N LYS A 62 10.12 -12.04 -12.77
CA LYS A 62 10.36 -13.12 -13.73
C LYS A 62 11.35 -12.65 -14.79
N GLU A 63 12.31 -13.51 -15.09
CA GLU A 63 13.33 -13.28 -16.10
C GLU A 63 12.96 -14.04 -17.37
N PHE A 64 13.26 -13.42 -18.51
CA PHE A 64 13.04 -13.96 -19.84
C PHE A 64 14.33 -13.88 -20.64
N ASN A 65 14.83 -15.02 -21.11
CA ASN A 65 15.97 -15.05 -22.01
C ASN A 65 15.49 -14.91 -23.46
N ILE A 66 15.70 -13.73 -24.05
CA ILE A 66 15.30 -13.47 -25.45
C ILE A 66 16.14 -14.33 -26.40
N SER A 67 17.39 -14.62 -26.02
CA SER A 67 18.30 -15.44 -26.82
C SER A 67 17.83 -16.89 -26.94
N ASP A 68 17.08 -17.40 -25.96
CA ASP A 68 16.45 -18.72 -25.99
C ASP A 68 15.07 -18.74 -26.69
N GLY A 69 14.64 -17.59 -27.23
CA GLY A 69 13.36 -17.43 -27.92
C GLY A 69 12.17 -17.22 -26.98
N GLU A 70 12.39 -16.89 -25.71
CA GLU A 70 11.31 -16.57 -24.79
C GLU A 70 10.68 -15.21 -25.14
N ASP A 71 9.33 -15.13 -25.11
CA ASP A 71 8.59 -13.90 -25.38
C ASP A 71 7.99 -13.30 -24.09
N PRO A 72 8.57 -12.23 -23.53
CA PRO A 72 8.02 -11.56 -22.36
C PRO A 72 6.68 -10.87 -22.65
N ASN A 73 6.32 -10.59 -23.91
CA ASN A 73 5.10 -9.85 -24.24
C ASN A 73 3.83 -10.63 -23.90
N GLU A 74 3.81 -11.95 -24.11
CA GLU A 74 2.68 -12.79 -23.71
C GLU A 74 2.48 -12.78 -22.19
N PHE A 75 3.56 -12.73 -21.42
CA PHE A 75 3.49 -12.60 -19.96
C PHE A 75 2.96 -11.24 -19.53
N ILE A 76 3.48 -10.16 -20.12
CA ILE A 76 3.09 -8.77 -19.80
C ILE A 76 1.60 -8.52 -20.08
N LYS A 77 1.02 -9.16 -21.11
CA LYS A 77 -0.41 -9.00 -21.45
C LYS A 77 -1.37 -9.50 -20.37
N VAL A 78 -0.96 -10.46 -19.55
CA VAL A 78 -1.85 -11.16 -18.59
C VAL A 78 -1.47 -10.96 -17.12
N HIS A 79 -0.42 -10.18 -16.84
CA HIS A 79 0.00 -9.84 -15.47
C HIS A 79 -0.02 -8.33 -15.26
N ASP A 80 -0.24 -7.90 -14.01
CA ASP A 80 -0.14 -6.49 -13.64
C ASP A 80 1.33 -6.08 -13.52
N VAL A 81 1.92 -5.69 -14.65
CA VAL A 81 3.35 -5.35 -14.75
C VAL A 81 3.59 -3.92 -14.29
N VAL A 82 4.52 -3.79 -13.36
CA VAL A 82 4.95 -2.52 -12.76
C VAL A 82 6.16 -1.97 -13.50
N ASN A 83 7.05 -2.87 -13.94
CA ASN A 83 8.26 -2.51 -14.66
C ASN A 83 8.76 -3.67 -15.53
N ALA A 84 9.35 -3.35 -16.68
CA ALA A 84 10.05 -4.30 -17.54
C ALA A 84 11.34 -3.66 -18.04
N VAL A 85 12.47 -4.34 -17.86
CA VAL A 85 13.79 -3.84 -18.27
C VAL A 85 14.55 -4.93 -19.02
N THR A 86 15.16 -4.56 -20.15
CA THR A 86 16.04 -5.46 -20.92
C THR A 86 17.49 -5.06 -20.68
N LEU A 87 18.29 -6.04 -20.28
CA LEU A 87 19.70 -5.89 -19.92
C LEU A 87 20.52 -6.98 -20.61
N LYS A 88 21.84 -6.80 -20.60
CA LYS A 88 22.77 -7.88 -20.96
C LYS A 88 23.24 -8.58 -19.70
N ASP A 89 23.21 -9.90 -19.69
CA ASP A 89 23.73 -10.70 -18.59
C ASP A 89 25.27 -10.83 -18.66
N GLU A 90 25.86 -11.61 -17.75
CA GLU A 90 27.30 -11.86 -17.70
C GLU A 90 27.84 -12.58 -18.96
N ASN A 91 26.97 -13.27 -19.68
CA ASN A 91 27.26 -13.97 -20.95
C ASN A 91 26.99 -13.08 -22.18
N ASN A 92 26.63 -11.81 -21.98
CA ASN A 92 26.27 -10.85 -23.04
C ASN A 92 25.00 -11.26 -23.83
N GLU A 93 24.15 -12.08 -23.22
CA GLU A 93 22.82 -12.47 -23.71
C GLU A 93 21.77 -11.43 -23.28
N LEU A 94 20.70 -11.28 -24.08
CA LEU A 94 19.65 -10.31 -23.81
C LEU A 94 18.60 -10.91 -22.88
N VAL A 95 18.56 -10.43 -21.63
CA VAL A 95 17.60 -10.86 -20.61
C VAL A 95 16.62 -9.73 -20.32
N THR A 96 15.33 -10.05 -20.35
CA THR A 96 14.27 -9.13 -19.89
C THR A 96 13.79 -9.52 -18.51
N VAL A 97 13.87 -8.58 -17.58
CA VAL A 97 13.39 -8.73 -16.20
C VAL A 97 12.06 -8.00 -16.08
N VAL A 98 11.00 -8.73 -15.73
CA VAL A 98 9.65 -8.20 -15.52
C VAL A 98 9.32 -8.23 -14.03
N ILE A 99 8.96 -7.07 -13.48
CA ILE A 99 8.46 -6.91 -12.11
C ILE A 99 6.95 -6.73 -12.20
N TYR A 100 6.20 -7.60 -11.53
CA TYR A 100 4.74 -7.62 -11.57
C TYR A 100 4.14 -7.77 -10.17
N GLU A 101 2.92 -7.27 -10.00
CA GLU A 101 2.12 -7.48 -8.79
C GLU A 101 1.46 -8.85 -8.88
N ASP A 102 1.77 -9.73 -7.92
CA ASP A 102 1.01 -10.95 -7.74
C ASP A 102 -0.13 -10.66 -6.77
N GLU A 103 -1.37 -10.79 -7.26
CA GLU A 103 -2.51 -10.89 -6.36
C GLU A 103 -2.34 -12.21 -5.61
N GLU A 104 -1.84 -12.14 -4.38
CA GLU A 104 -1.88 -13.28 -3.47
C GLU A 104 -3.34 -13.74 -3.46
N ASN A 105 -3.61 -14.89 -4.10
CA ASN A 105 -4.91 -15.53 -4.13
C ASN A 105 -5.35 -15.64 -2.67
N SER A 106 -6.19 -14.70 -2.24
CA SER A 106 -6.82 -14.69 -0.93
C SER A 106 -7.82 -15.84 -0.95
N ARG A 107 -7.32 -17.05 -0.72
CA ARG A 107 -8.09 -18.27 -0.47
C ARG A 107 -8.24 -18.48 1.02
#